data_AF-A0A379WMU3-F1
#
_entry.id   AF-A0A379WMU3-F1
#
_cell.length_a   1.000
_cell.length_b   1.000
_cell.length_c   1.000
_cell.angle_alpha   90.00
_cell.angle_beta   90.00
_cell.angle_gamma   90.00
#
_symmetry.space_group_name_H-M   'P 1'
#
loop_
_entity.id
_entity.type
_entity.pdbx_description
1 polymer ?
#
loop_
_entity_poly.entity_id
_entity_poly.type
_entity_poly.pdbx_seq_one_letter_code
_entity_poly.pdbx_strand_id
1 'polypeptide(L)'
;MDEAAVFTIHGFCQRMLSLNAFESGMLFEQQLIEDESLLRYQACADFWRRHCYPLPRDIAQVVFDVWKGPKALLKDIDRYLQGEAPVIKAPPSQEETLASRHEQILARINQVKQQWCEAVSELDALIESSGIDRRKFNRGNQAKWIEKITAWAQEETKNYQLPEALGKFSQRFLAERTKAGGVTPQHPLFVAIDNLLGEPLSIKDLVLTRALSEIRETVAQEKRRRGELGFDDMLSRLDTRAA
;
A
#
# COMPACT_ATOMS: atom_id res chain seq x y z
N MET A 1 -30.16 -44.45 -21.05
CA MET A 1 -29.69 -43.58 -22.15
C MET A 1 -29.78 -42.14 -21.67
N ASP A 2 -29.10 -41.83 -20.56
CA ASP A 2 -29.22 -40.56 -19.81
C ASP A 2 -27.85 -40.15 -19.22
N GLU A 3 -26.76 -40.41 -19.97
CA GLU A 3 -25.38 -40.11 -19.57
C GLU A 3 -24.81 -38.92 -20.36
N ALA A 4 -25.63 -37.91 -20.67
CA ALA A 4 -25.10 -36.68 -21.21
C ALA A 4 -24.23 -36.00 -20.13
N ALA A 5 -22.92 -35.92 -20.36
CA ALA A 5 -21.96 -35.28 -19.46
C ALA A 5 -22.07 -33.75 -19.52
N VAL A 6 -23.24 -33.22 -19.17
CA VAL A 6 -23.49 -31.78 -19.06
C VAL A 6 -23.37 -31.40 -17.59
N PHE A 7 -22.26 -30.78 -17.23
CA PHE A 7 -22.02 -30.29 -15.88
C PHE A 7 -21.75 -28.78 -15.92
N THR A 8 -22.10 -28.10 -14.83
CA THR A 8 -21.48 -26.80 -14.55
C THR A 8 -20.00 -27.02 -14.27
N ILE A 9 -19.16 -25.99 -14.43
CA ILE A 9 -17.72 -26.09 -14.14
C ILE A 9 -17.49 -26.68 -12.74
N HIS A 10 -18.24 -26.23 -11.74
CA HIS A 10 -18.17 -26.75 -10.38
C HIS A 10 -18.65 -28.21 -10.25
N GLY A 11 -19.74 -28.59 -10.93
CA GLY A 11 -20.24 -29.96 -10.92
C GLY A 11 -19.26 -30.94 -11.57
N PHE A 12 -18.56 -30.50 -12.62
CA PHE A 12 -17.46 -31.26 -13.23
C PHE A 12 -16.30 -31.43 -12.23
N CYS A 13 -15.89 -30.34 -11.59
CA CYS A 13 -14.77 -30.38 -10.64
C CYS A 13 -15.06 -31.28 -9.44
N GLN A 14 -16.25 -31.16 -8.85
CA GLN A 14 -16.69 -32.00 -7.73
C GLN A 14 -16.66 -33.48 -8.12
N ARG A 15 -17.22 -33.83 -9.29
CA ARG A 15 -17.24 -35.22 -9.77
C ARG A 15 -15.82 -35.76 -9.99
N MET A 16 -14.93 -34.98 -10.60
CA MET A 16 -13.53 -35.39 -10.82
C MET A 16 -12.76 -35.58 -9.51
N LEU A 17 -12.95 -34.69 -8.54
CA LEU A 17 -12.30 -34.79 -7.23
C LEU A 17 -12.81 -35.97 -6.41
N SER A 18 -14.11 -36.30 -6.49
CA SER A 18 -14.71 -37.44 -5.81
C SER A 18 -14.34 -38.78 -6.44
N LEU A 19 -14.31 -38.89 -7.77
CA LEU A 19 -13.96 -40.13 -8.48
C LEU A 19 -12.49 -40.52 -8.25
N ASN A 20 -11.62 -39.52 -8.12
CA ASN A 20 -10.20 -39.72 -7.87
C ASN A 20 -9.83 -39.41 -6.41
N ALA A 21 -10.73 -39.60 -5.43
CA ALA A 21 -10.52 -39.21 -4.02
C ALA A 21 -9.19 -39.71 -3.41
N PHE A 22 -8.78 -40.92 -3.78
CA PHE A 22 -7.53 -41.53 -3.32
C PHE A 22 -6.29 -40.84 -3.91
N GLU A 23 -6.36 -40.49 -5.20
CA GLU A 23 -5.29 -39.75 -5.87
C GLU A 23 -5.30 -38.29 -5.41
N SER A 24 -6.48 -37.67 -5.24
CA SER A 24 -6.72 -36.26 -4.92
C SER A 24 -6.50 -35.88 -3.45
N GLY A 25 -6.19 -36.85 -2.57
CA GLY A 25 -5.95 -36.63 -1.14
C GLY A 25 -7.13 -35.97 -0.42
N MET A 26 -8.32 -36.03 -1.01
CA MET A 26 -9.54 -35.47 -0.45
C MET A 26 -10.01 -36.37 0.70
N LEU A 27 -10.43 -35.77 1.81
CA LEU A 27 -11.21 -36.50 2.81
C LEU A 27 -12.48 -37.01 2.14
N PHE A 28 -12.88 -38.25 2.43
CA PHE A 28 -14.07 -38.88 1.82
C PHE A 28 -15.35 -38.06 2.03
N GLU A 29 -15.41 -37.26 3.10
CA GLU A 29 -16.49 -36.34 3.41
C GLU A 29 -15.94 -34.91 3.53
N GLN A 30 -15.96 -34.14 2.43
CA GLN A 30 -15.74 -32.69 2.47
C GLN A 30 -17.06 -31.95 2.29
N GLN A 31 -17.30 -30.95 3.15
CA GLN A 31 -18.48 -30.10 3.05
C GLN A 31 -18.19 -28.96 2.07
N LEU A 32 -18.99 -28.87 1.00
CA LEU A 32 -18.92 -27.73 0.09
C LEU A 32 -19.57 -26.51 0.75
N ILE A 33 -18.86 -25.37 0.75
CA ILE A 33 -19.36 -24.09 1.24
C ILE A 33 -19.44 -23.08 0.09
N GLU A 34 -20.56 -22.36 0.00
CA GLU A 34 -20.78 -21.36 -1.05
C GLU A 34 -20.31 -19.96 -0.63
N ASP A 35 -20.47 -19.62 0.66
CA ASP A 35 -20.10 -18.32 1.20
C ASP A 35 -18.90 -18.39 2.15
N GLU A 36 -17.74 -17.99 1.65
CA GLU A 36 -16.51 -17.87 2.44
C GLU A 36 -16.35 -16.48 3.12
N SER A 37 -17.32 -15.59 3.01
CA SER A 37 -17.18 -14.19 3.47
C SER A 37 -16.96 -14.08 4.97
N LEU A 38 -17.66 -14.90 5.76
CA LEU A 38 -17.44 -14.94 7.21
C LEU A 38 -16.03 -15.44 7.54
N LEU A 39 -15.55 -16.46 6.83
CA LEU A 39 -14.23 -17.04 7.05
C LEU A 39 -13.12 -16.04 6.69
N ARG A 40 -13.25 -15.36 5.55
CA ARG A 40 -12.34 -14.27 5.14
C ARG A 40 -12.34 -13.12 6.13
N TYR A 41 -13.51 -12.74 6.65
CA TYR A 41 -13.61 -11.70 7.67
C TYR A 41 -12.93 -12.13 8.99
N GLN A 42 -13.13 -13.36 9.45
CA GLN A 42 -12.46 -13.89 10.63
C GLN A 42 -10.94 -13.88 10.47
N ALA A 43 -10.42 -14.41 9.35
CA ALA A 43 -9.00 -14.39 9.05
C ALA A 43 -8.43 -12.97 8.96
N CYS A 44 -9.15 -12.02 8.36
CA CYS A 44 -8.74 -10.62 8.32
C CYS A 44 -8.76 -9.96 9.71
N ALA A 45 -9.74 -10.28 10.55
CA ALA A 45 -9.79 -9.80 11.92
C ALA A 45 -8.62 -10.37 12.74
N ASP A 46 -8.28 -11.65 12.56
CA ASP A 46 -7.15 -12.30 13.22
C ASP A 46 -5.81 -11.68 12.80
N PHE A 47 -5.62 -11.43 11.50
CA PHE A 47 -4.49 -10.66 10.97
C PHE A 47 -4.41 -9.30 11.67
N TRP A 48 -5.52 -8.58 11.74
CA TRP A 48 -5.56 -7.26 12.39
C TRP A 48 -5.21 -7.32 13.88
N ARG A 49 -5.69 -8.31 14.63
CA ARG A 49 -5.33 -8.46 16.05
C ARG A 49 -3.84 -8.76 16.23
N ARG A 50 -3.26 -9.60 15.38
CA ARG A 50 -1.83 -9.97 15.48
C ARG A 50 -0.89 -8.85 15.04
N HIS A 51 -1.26 -8.07 14.03
CA HIS A 51 -0.37 -7.09 13.41
C HIS A 51 -0.65 -5.64 13.77
N CYS A 52 -1.89 -5.29 14.14
CA CYS A 52 -2.27 -3.90 14.42
C CYS A 52 -2.42 -3.60 15.92
N TYR A 53 -2.88 -4.54 16.74
CA TYR A 53 -3.03 -4.30 18.18
C TYR A 53 -1.71 -4.08 18.93
N PRO A 54 -0.59 -4.76 18.60
CA PRO A 54 0.67 -4.52 19.29
C PRO A 54 1.42 -3.28 18.78
N LEU A 55 0.88 -2.55 17.80
CA LEU A 55 1.58 -1.40 17.23
C LEU A 55 1.70 -0.26 18.25
N PRO A 56 2.89 0.38 18.32
CA PRO A 56 3.04 1.69 18.94
C PRO A 56 2.03 2.71 18.39
N ARG A 57 1.66 3.68 19.22
CA ARG A 57 0.56 4.63 18.95
C ARG A 57 0.74 5.42 17.64
N ASP A 58 1.96 5.86 17.37
CA ASP A 58 2.36 6.59 16.16
C ASP A 58 2.12 5.76 14.89
N ILE A 59 2.57 4.51 14.88
CA ILE A 59 2.36 3.60 13.75
C ILE A 59 0.87 3.22 13.65
N ALA A 60 0.21 2.96 14.78
CA ALA A 60 -1.21 2.62 14.82
C ALA A 60 -2.07 3.75 14.26
N GLN A 61 -1.73 5.02 14.52
CA GLN A 61 -2.41 6.17 13.95
C GLN A 61 -2.27 6.21 12.43
N VAL A 62 -1.08 5.97 11.89
CA VAL A 62 -0.85 5.89 10.45
C VAL A 62 -1.69 4.78 9.80
N VAL A 63 -1.72 3.58 10.42
CA VAL A 63 -2.55 2.48 9.93
C VAL A 63 -4.02 2.87 9.98
N PHE A 64 -4.47 3.52 11.05
CA PHE A 64 -5.85 3.96 11.24
C PHE A 64 -6.28 5.05 10.24
N ASP A 65 -5.37 5.92 9.83
CA ASP A 65 -5.63 6.94 8.81
C ASP A 65 -5.88 6.32 7.43
N VAL A 66 -5.32 5.14 7.18
CA VAL A 66 -5.62 4.36 5.98
C VAL A 66 -6.86 3.49 6.14
N TRP A 67 -6.90 2.67 7.19
CA TRP A 67 -7.95 1.69 7.43
C TRP A 67 -8.49 1.83 8.84
N LYS A 68 -9.79 2.15 8.96
CA LYS A 68 -10.46 2.31 10.27
C LYS A 68 -10.67 0.99 11.03
N GLY A 69 -10.25 -0.15 10.46
CA GLY A 69 -10.36 -1.47 11.05
C GLY A 69 -10.27 -2.60 10.02
N PRO A 70 -10.38 -3.86 10.46
CA PRO A 70 -10.23 -5.04 9.59
C PRO A 70 -11.23 -5.07 8.44
N LYS A 71 -12.46 -4.57 8.63
CA LYS A 71 -13.46 -4.50 7.55
C LYS A 71 -13.01 -3.57 6.40
N ALA A 72 -12.32 -2.48 6.72
CA ALA A 72 -11.80 -1.57 5.70
C ALA A 72 -10.61 -2.19 4.96
N LEU A 73 -9.72 -2.88 5.68
CA LEU A 73 -8.63 -3.66 5.05
C LEU A 73 -9.19 -4.75 4.13
N LEU A 74 -10.14 -5.54 4.62
CA LEU A 74 -10.77 -6.60 3.85
C LEU A 74 -11.36 -6.06 2.55
N LYS A 75 -12.08 -4.93 2.60
CA LYS A 75 -12.65 -4.31 1.39
C LYS A 75 -11.61 -4.04 0.29
N ASP A 76 -10.39 -3.66 0.66
CA ASP A 76 -9.32 -3.36 -0.30
C ASP A 76 -8.69 -4.63 -0.91
N ILE A 77 -8.73 -5.76 -0.19
CA ILE A 77 -8.09 -7.02 -0.61
C ILE A 77 -9.08 -8.11 -1.06
N ASP A 78 -10.38 -7.95 -0.81
CA ASP A 78 -11.36 -9.04 -0.90
C ASP A 78 -11.37 -9.73 -2.26
N ARG A 79 -11.33 -8.92 -3.32
CA ARG A 79 -11.27 -9.38 -4.72
C ARG A 79 -10.03 -10.19 -5.08
N TYR A 80 -8.98 -10.12 -4.26
CA TYR A 80 -7.71 -10.82 -4.46
C TYR A 80 -7.57 -12.04 -3.55
N LEU A 81 -8.51 -12.25 -2.60
CA LEU A 81 -8.53 -13.43 -1.74
C LEU A 81 -9.17 -14.65 -2.43
N GLN A 82 -9.89 -14.42 -3.53
CA GLN A 82 -10.56 -15.43 -4.35
C GLN A 82 -9.69 -15.82 -5.56
N GLY A 83 -9.84 -17.06 -6.02
CA GLY A 83 -9.11 -17.61 -7.16
C GLY A 83 -7.58 -17.61 -7.01
N GLU A 84 -6.88 -17.48 -8.13
CA GLU A 84 -5.42 -17.40 -8.17
C GLU A 84 -4.88 -16.12 -7.50
N ALA A 85 -3.78 -16.25 -6.78
CA ALA A 85 -3.14 -15.12 -6.13
C ALA A 85 -2.49 -14.20 -7.19
N PRO A 86 -2.74 -12.88 -7.15
CA PRO A 86 -2.13 -11.97 -8.11
C PRO A 86 -0.62 -11.87 -7.90
N VAL A 87 0.13 -11.73 -8.99
CA VAL A 87 1.57 -11.43 -8.94
C VAL A 87 1.79 -9.97 -8.59
N ILE A 88 2.44 -9.72 -7.45
CA ILE A 88 2.82 -8.37 -7.03
C ILE A 88 4.11 -8.00 -7.78
N LYS A 89 4.04 -6.97 -8.64
CA LYS A 89 5.16 -6.57 -9.52
C LYS A 89 6.40 -6.08 -8.77
N ALA A 90 6.20 -5.41 -7.65
CA ALA A 90 7.27 -4.87 -6.81
C ALA A 90 6.90 -5.15 -5.34
N PRO A 91 7.10 -6.39 -4.86
CA PRO A 91 6.78 -6.73 -3.49
C PRO A 91 7.79 -6.03 -2.55
N PRO A 92 7.32 -5.54 -1.40
CA PRO A 92 8.21 -5.08 -0.33
C PRO A 92 9.15 -6.20 0.11
N SER A 93 10.30 -5.83 0.68
CA SER A 93 11.23 -6.82 1.23
C SER A 93 10.54 -7.62 2.34
N GLN A 94 10.81 -8.92 2.40
CA GLN A 94 10.22 -9.79 3.44
C GLN A 94 10.65 -9.35 4.85
N GLU A 95 11.87 -8.85 4.99
CA GLU A 95 12.47 -8.39 6.25
C GLU A 95 11.93 -7.01 6.69
N GLU A 96 11.32 -6.25 5.79
CA GLU A 96 10.89 -4.89 6.06
C GLU A 96 9.67 -4.85 6.99
N THR A 97 9.76 -4.25 8.16
CA THR A 97 8.65 -4.17 9.12
C THR A 97 7.86 -2.87 8.97
N LEU A 98 6.64 -2.82 9.52
CA LEU A 98 5.88 -1.56 9.64
C LEU A 98 6.68 -0.51 10.41
N ALA A 99 7.40 -0.91 11.45
CA ALA A 99 8.25 -0.03 12.23
C ALA A 99 9.41 0.54 11.41
N SER A 100 10.16 -0.31 10.70
CA SER A 100 11.28 0.16 9.87
C SER A 100 10.82 1.04 8.71
N ARG A 101 9.70 0.69 8.04
CA ARG A 101 9.11 1.54 6.99
C ARG A 101 8.65 2.89 7.54
N HIS A 102 8.00 2.89 8.71
CA HIS A 102 7.56 4.12 9.38
C HIS A 102 8.75 5.02 9.71
N GLU A 103 9.77 4.47 10.34
CA GLU A 103 11.01 5.19 10.70
C GLU A 103 11.69 5.79 9.47
N GLN A 104 11.83 5.01 8.38
CA GLN A 104 12.42 5.49 7.13
C GLN A 104 11.62 6.66 6.51
N ILE A 105 10.29 6.57 6.50
CA ILE A 105 9.44 7.66 5.99
C ILE A 105 9.61 8.91 6.85
N LEU A 106 9.55 8.78 8.18
CA LEU A 106 9.73 9.92 9.09
C LEU A 106 11.13 10.53 8.98
N ALA A 107 12.17 9.72 8.87
CA ALA A 107 13.55 10.18 8.70
C ALA A 107 13.70 11.03 7.43
N ARG A 108 13.11 10.60 6.31
CA ARG A 108 13.13 11.35 5.05
C ARG A 108 12.38 12.68 5.14
N ILE A 109 11.21 12.69 5.78
CA ILE A 109 10.45 13.92 6.02
C ILE A 109 11.26 14.88 6.90
N ASN A 110 11.80 14.39 8.01
CA ASN A 110 12.58 15.17 8.96
C ASN A 110 13.86 15.72 8.33
N GLN A 111 14.51 14.97 7.44
CA GLN A 111 15.67 15.45 6.70
C GLN A 111 15.33 16.67 5.83
N VAL A 112 14.19 16.66 5.12
CA VAL A 112 13.74 17.82 4.34
C VAL A 112 13.35 18.99 5.25
N LYS A 113 12.69 18.72 6.38
CA LYS A 113 12.37 19.77 7.37
C LYS A 113 13.63 20.45 7.90
N GLN A 114 14.65 19.68 8.24
CA GLN A 114 15.93 20.20 8.71
C GLN A 114 16.60 21.08 7.65
N GLN A 115 16.74 20.56 6.42
CA GLN A 115 17.33 21.33 5.31
C GLN A 115 16.52 22.60 4.99
N TRP A 116 15.20 22.54 5.15
CA TRP A 116 14.34 23.72 5.00
C TRP A 116 14.69 24.79 6.03
N CYS A 117 14.73 24.42 7.31
CA CYS A 117 15.04 25.35 8.40
C CYS A 117 16.44 25.97 8.28
N GLU A 118 17.41 25.21 7.76
CA GLU A 118 18.78 25.69 7.52
C GLU A 118 18.86 26.69 6.35
N ALA A 119 18.10 26.46 5.27
CA ALA A 119 18.20 27.24 4.03
C ALA A 119 17.15 28.37 3.90
N VAL A 120 16.09 28.39 4.71
CA VAL A 120 14.94 29.29 4.51
C VAL A 120 15.32 30.77 4.39
N SER A 121 16.36 31.21 5.13
CA SER A 121 16.81 32.61 5.16
C SER A 121 17.47 33.07 3.84
N GLU A 122 18.01 32.15 3.04
CA GLU A 122 18.66 32.46 1.76
C GLU A 122 17.76 32.25 0.53
N LEU A 123 16.62 31.55 0.69
CA LEU A 123 15.73 31.21 -0.43
C LEU A 123 15.20 32.44 -1.17
N ASP A 124 14.82 33.50 -0.45
CA ASP A 124 14.30 34.72 -1.08
C ASP A 124 15.33 35.37 -2.00
N ALA A 125 16.56 35.56 -1.52
CA ALA A 125 17.64 36.14 -2.32
C ALA A 125 18.04 35.25 -3.50
N LEU A 126 18.10 33.93 -3.30
CA LEU A 126 18.39 32.96 -4.34
C LEU A 126 17.33 32.99 -5.46
N ILE A 127 16.05 33.03 -5.10
CA ILE A 127 14.97 33.06 -6.08
C ILE A 127 14.90 34.43 -6.78
N GLU A 128 15.12 35.54 -6.07
CA GLU A 128 15.15 36.88 -6.66
C GLU A 128 16.30 37.10 -7.65
N SER A 129 17.46 36.50 -7.41
CA SER A 129 18.62 36.59 -8.32
C SER A 129 18.52 35.66 -9.53
N SER A 130 17.48 34.82 -9.61
CA SER A 130 17.30 33.83 -10.68
C SER A 130 16.45 34.33 -11.86
N GLY A 131 16.37 33.52 -12.91
CA GLY A 131 15.53 33.74 -14.09
C GLY A 131 14.03 33.44 -13.90
N ILE A 132 13.54 33.33 -12.65
CA ILE A 132 12.14 32.97 -12.36
C ILE A 132 11.13 33.95 -13.01
N ASP A 133 10.05 33.44 -13.59
CA ASP A 133 8.98 34.28 -14.14
C ASP A 133 8.05 34.75 -13.01
N ARG A 134 8.24 35.99 -12.56
CA ARG A 134 7.44 36.64 -11.51
C ARG A 134 5.94 36.73 -11.81
N ARG A 135 5.53 36.59 -13.08
CA ARG A 135 4.11 36.49 -13.44
C ARG A 135 3.52 35.13 -13.05
N LYS A 136 4.33 34.07 -13.09
CA LYS A 136 3.95 32.69 -12.75
C LYS A 136 4.29 32.32 -11.30
N PHE A 137 5.27 33.00 -10.70
CA PHE A 137 5.73 32.79 -9.32
C PHE A 137 5.84 34.15 -8.61
N ASN A 138 4.69 34.69 -8.18
CA ASN A 138 4.63 36.02 -7.58
C ASN A 138 5.10 36.03 -6.11
N ARG A 139 5.57 37.20 -5.66
CA ARG A 139 6.16 37.40 -4.32
C ARG A 139 5.18 37.18 -3.17
N GLY A 140 3.92 37.59 -3.34
CA GLY A 140 2.91 37.45 -2.30
C GLY A 140 2.61 35.99 -1.98
N ASN A 141 2.52 35.14 -3.01
CA ASN A 141 2.34 33.70 -2.83
C ASN A 141 3.62 33.02 -2.32
N GLN A 142 4.79 33.44 -2.80
CA GLN A 142 6.08 32.95 -2.28
C GLN A 142 6.17 33.12 -0.77
N ALA A 143 5.94 34.32 -0.25
CA ALA A 143 5.98 34.60 1.19
C ALA A 143 5.02 33.70 1.99
N LYS A 144 3.77 33.57 1.52
CA LYS A 144 2.75 32.69 2.15
C LYS A 144 3.15 31.22 2.14
N TRP A 145 3.77 30.75 1.06
CA TRP A 145 4.24 29.37 0.97
C TRP A 145 5.44 29.13 1.87
N ILE A 146 6.40 30.06 1.91
CA ILE A 146 7.56 29.98 2.81
C ILE A 146 7.09 29.91 4.25
N GLU A 147 6.18 30.80 4.67
CA GLU A 147 5.61 30.81 6.01
C GLU A 147 4.96 29.46 6.36
N LYS A 148 4.08 28.95 5.47
CA LYS A 148 3.40 27.66 5.66
C LYS A 148 4.36 26.48 5.79
N ILE A 149 5.39 26.41 4.94
CA ILE A 149 6.35 25.31 4.96
C ILE A 149 7.26 25.44 6.18
N THR A 150 7.62 26.66 6.58
CA THR A 150 8.46 26.91 7.76
C THR A 150 7.75 26.50 9.05
N ALA A 151 6.48 26.85 9.19
CA ALA A 151 5.66 26.38 10.31
C ALA A 151 5.62 24.84 10.36
N TRP A 152 5.34 24.18 9.23
CA TRP A 152 5.36 22.72 9.13
C TRP A 152 6.73 22.11 9.44
N ALA A 153 7.83 22.74 9.01
CA ALA A 153 9.18 22.25 9.21
C ALA A 153 9.61 22.32 10.68
N GLN A 154 9.03 23.23 11.46
CA GLN A 154 9.27 23.36 12.90
C GLN A 154 8.36 22.46 13.74
N GLU A 155 7.27 21.95 13.18
CA GLU A 155 6.39 20.99 13.85
C GLU A 155 7.00 19.59 13.93
N GLU A 156 6.70 18.88 15.01
CA GLU A 156 7.04 17.46 15.18
C GLU A 156 6.35 16.60 14.10
N THR A 157 7.11 15.72 13.43
CA THR A 157 6.57 14.85 12.37
C THR A 157 5.89 13.63 12.97
N LYS A 158 4.55 13.63 12.94
CA LYS A 158 3.70 12.54 13.48
C LYS A 158 3.00 11.69 12.43
N ASN A 159 2.96 12.18 11.20
CA ASN A 159 2.26 11.55 10.09
C ASN A 159 3.00 11.81 8.77
N TYR A 160 2.44 11.30 7.67
CA TYR A 160 3.05 11.41 6.34
C TYR A 160 2.53 12.60 5.54
N GLN A 161 1.87 13.56 6.19
CA GLN A 161 1.27 14.69 5.50
C GLN A 161 2.33 15.76 5.19
N LEU A 162 2.38 16.14 3.92
CA LEU A 162 3.20 17.23 3.43
C LEU A 162 2.30 18.42 3.08
N PRO A 163 2.73 19.67 3.33
CA PRO A 163 1.98 20.82 2.86
C PRO A 163 2.05 20.87 1.33
N GLU A 164 0.91 21.07 0.66
CA GLU A 164 0.87 21.22 -0.81
C GLU A 164 1.83 22.29 -1.36
N ALA A 165 2.14 23.28 -0.53
CA ALA A 165 3.10 24.34 -0.84
C ALA A 165 4.52 23.82 -1.04
N LEU A 166 4.92 22.70 -0.42
CA LEU A 166 6.26 22.14 -0.49
C LEU A 166 6.68 21.87 -1.94
N GLY A 167 5.76 21.33 -2.75
CA GLY A 167 5.99 21.07 -4.17
C GLY A 167 6.26 22.33 -5.01
N LYS A 168 5.97 23.53 -4.50
CA LYS A 168 6.31 24.80 -5.17
C LYS A 168 7.80 25.14 -5.10
N PHE A 169 8.55 24.46 -4.25
CA PHE A 169 9.99 24.62 -4.07
C PHE A 169 10.77 23.37 -4.53
N SER A 170 10.14 22.49 -5.31
CA SER A 170 10.83 21.39 -5.96
C SER A 170 11.66 21.90 -7.15
N GLN A 171 12.80 21.28 -7.45
CA GLN A 171 13.67 21.70 -8.55
C GLN A 171 12.94 21.63 -9.89
N ARG A 172 12.14 20.57 -10.10
CA ARG A 172 11.26 20.40 -11.26
C ARG A 172 10.26 21.55 -11.39
N PHE A 173 9.56 21.90 -10.32
CA PHE A 173 8.57 22.99 -10.37
C PHE A 173 9.21 24.35 -10.67
N LEU A 174 10.36 24.66 -10.05
CA LEU A 174 11.06 25.92 -10.28
C LEU A 174 11.58 26.04 -11.71
N ALA A 175 12.04 24.93 -12.31
CA ALA A 175 12.43 24.89 -13.72
C ALA A 175 11.27 25.29 -14.65
N GLU A 176 10.08 24.72 -14.44
CA GLU A 176 8.87 25.06 -15.23
C GLU A 176 8.42 26.52 -15.08
N ARG A 177 8.79 27.16 -13.96
CA ARG A 177 8.47 28.55 -13.66
C ARG A 177 9.58 29.52 -14.06
N THR A 178 10.70 29.04 -14.57
CA THR A 178 11.80 29.86 -15.07
C THR A 178 11.50 30.35 -16.50
N LYS A 179 11.92 31.56 -16.85
CA LYS A 179 11.79 32.10 -18.22
C LYS A 179 12.66 31.30 -19.20
N ALA A 180 12.26 31.25 -20.47
CA ALA A 180 13.11 30.70 -21.52
C ALA A 180 14.46 31.45 -21.57
N GLY A 181 15.57 30.71 -21.55
CA GLY A 181 16.93 31.26 -21.47
C GLY A 181 17.34 31.84 -20.11
N GLY A 182 16.46 31.79 -19.10
CA GLY A 182 16.79 32.19 -17.73
C GLY A 182 17.49 31.09 -16.94
N VAL A 183 18.31 31.48 -15.95
CA VAL A 183 18.96 30.53 -15.04
C VAL A 183 17.96 30.13 -13.95
N THR A 184 17.62 28.83 -13.88
CA THR A 184 16.74 28.29 -12.82
C THR A 184 17.45 28.36 -11.47
N PRO A 185 16.77 28.76 -10.38
CA PRO A 185 17.36 28.72 -9.05
C PRO A 185 17.70 27.27 -8.67
N GLN A 186 18.91 27.06 -8.16
CA GLN A 186 19.41 25.75 -7.76
C GLN A 186 19.80 25.76 -6.29
N HIS A 187 19.38 24.73 -5.56
CA HIS A 187 19.74 24.52 -4.16
C HIS A 187 19.56 23.03 -3.81
N PRO A 188 20.43 22.43 -2.95
CA PRO A 188 20.28 21.05 -2.52
C PRO A 188 18.88 20.71 -1.96
N LEU A 189 18.27 21.65 -1.23
CA LEU A 189 16.89 21.53 -0.72
C LEU A 189 15.86 21.24 -1.83
N PHE A 190 15.97 21.89 -2.99
CA PHE A 190 14.99 21.73 -4.07
C PHE A 190 15.03 20.32 -4.66
N VAL A 191 16.23 19.73 -4.71
CA VAL A 191 16.45 18.34 -5.13
C VAL A 191 15.96 17.37 -4.05
N ALA A 192 16.22 17.67 -2.77
CA ALA A 192 15.72 16.87 -1.66
C ALA A 192 14.18 16.83 -1.62
N ILE A 193 13.52 17.95 -1.92
CA ILE A 193 12.07 18.03 -2.07
C ILE A 193 11.59 17.16 -3.24
N ASP A 194 12.24 17.21 -4.40
CA ASP A 194 11.89 16.33 -5.53
C ASP A 194 12.02 14.85 -5.17
N ASN A 195 13.07 14.46 -4.45
CA ASN A 195 13.28 13.08 -4.02
C ASN A 195 12.22 12.63 -2.98
N LEU A 196 11.82 13.52 -2.07
CA LEU A 196 10.76 13.23 -1.10
C LEU A 196 9.40 13.05 -1.82
N LEU A 197 9.09 13.91 -2.79
CA LEU A 197 7.83 13.87 -3.54
C LEU A 197 7.80 12.77 -4.61
N GLY A 198 8.97 12.30 -5.04
CA GLY A 198 9.10 11.29 -6.08
C GLY A 198 8.83 9.86 -5.62
N GLU A 199 8.84 9.60 -4.31
CA GLU A 199 8.58 8.27 -3.76
C GLU A 199 7.33 8.27 -2.86
N PRO A 200 6.52 7.21 -2.88
CA PRO A 200 5.33 7.14 -2.03
C PRO A 200 5.66 7.13 -0.54
N LEU A 201 5.07 8.06 0.23
CA LEU A 201 5.11 8.05 1.69
C LEU A 201 3.95 7.18 2.22
N SER A 202 4.10 5.87 2.09
CA SER A 202 2.99 4.92 2.35
C SER A 202 3.46 3.62 2.99
N ILE A 203 2.59 3.08 3.85
CA ILE A 203 2.70 1.73 4.41
C ILE A 203 1.74 0.74 3.70
N LYS A 204 0.97 1.22 2.71
CA LYS A 204 -0.16 0.47 2.16
C LYS A 204 0.28 -0.82 1.49
N ASP A 205 1.24 -0.71 0.58
CA ASP A 205 1.84 -1.82 -0.15
C ASP A 205 2.34 -2.91 0.79
N LEU A 206 3.01 -2.52 1.88
CA LEU A 206 3.52 -3.44 2.89
C LEU A 206 2.41 -4.21 3.60
N VAL A 207 1.39 -3.50 4.10
CA VAL A 207 0.26 -4.15 4.80
C VAL A 207 -0.56 -5.00 3.85
N LEU A 208 -0.88 -4.52 2.65
CA LEU A 208 -1.68 -5.25 1.67
C LEU A 208 -0.99 -6.54 1.23
N THR A 209 0.31 -6.49 0.96
CA THR A 209 1.09 -7.67 0.55
C THR A 209 1.08 -8.74 1.63
N ARG A 210 1.32 -8.35 2.88
CA ARG A 210 1.34 -9.27 4.03
C ARG A 210 -0.06 -9.82 4.34
N ALA A 211 -1.06 -8.95 4.38
CA ALA A 211 -2.45 -9.33 4.61
C ALA A 211 -2.93 -10.33 3.56
N LEU A 212 -2.62 -10.08 2.28
CA LEU A 212 -3.02 -10.96 1.19
C LEU A 212 -2.46 -12.38 1.34
N SER A 213 -1.15 -12.51 1.59
CA SER A 213 -0.52 -13.83 1.78
C SER A 213 -1.10 -14.55 3.00
N GLU A 214 -1.09 -13.88 4.14
CA GLU A 214 -1.40 -14.51 5.41
C GLU A 214 -2.90 -14.84 5.58
N ILE A 215 -3.79 -13.98 5.07
CA ILE A 215 -5.23 -14.22 5.11
C ILE A 215 -5.58 -15.40 4.20
N ARG A 216 -4.97 -15.50 3.00
CA ARG A 216 -5.15 -16.67 2.12
C ARG A 216 -4.72 -17.96 2.79
N GLU A 217 -3.54 -17.95 3.41
CA GLU A 217 -3.04 -19.12 4.15
C GLU A 217 -3.94 -19.50 5.32
N THR A 218 -4.40 -18.51 6.10
CA THR A 218 -5.29 -18.72 7.25
C THR A 218 -6.63 -19.31 6.81
N VAL A 219 -7.24 -18.76 5.76
CA VAL A 219 -8.49 -19.27 5.16
C VAL A 219 -8.31 -20.72 4.68
N ALA A 220 -7.22 -21.01 3.98
CA ALA A 220 -6.92 -22.36 3.49
C ALA A 220 -6.66 -23.37 4.63
N GLN A 221 -6.05 -22.94 5.73
CA GLN A 221 -5.84 -23.78 6.92
C GLN A 221 -7.16 -24.06 7.64
N GLU A 222 -8.00 -23.04 7.80
CA GLU A 222 -9.30 -23.17 8.46
C GLU A 222 -10.26 -24.08 7.68
N LYS A 223 -10.32 -23.94 6.34
CA LYS A 223 -11.11 -24.86 5.50
C LYS A 223 -10.64 -26.30 5.65
N ARG A 224 -9.32 -26.54 5.62
CA ARG A 224 -8.74 -27.87 5.86
C ARG A 224 -9.11 -28.43 7.23
N ARG A 225 -9.05 -27.61 8.29
CA ARG A 225 -9.42 -28.02 9.65
C ARG A 225 -10.89 -28.42 9.77
N ARG A 226 -11.78 -27.70 9.08
CA ARG A 226 -13.22 -27.95 9.10
C ARG A 226 -13.66 -29.04 8.12
N GLY A 227 -12.76 -29.54 7.28
CA GLY A 227 -13.11 -30.44 6.18
C GLY A 227 -13.98 -29.74 5.12
N GLU A 228 -13.85 -28.43 4.99
CA GLU A 228 -14.63 -27.61 4.06
C GLU A 228 -13.87 -27.38 2.74
N LEU A 229 -14.64 -27.17 1.67
CA LEU A 229 -14.12 -26.83 0.35
C LEU A 229 -14.96 -25.70 -0.27
N GLY A 230 -14.29 -24.71 -0.83
CA GLY A 230 -14.94 -23.69 -1.65
C GLY A 230 -14.88 -23.99 -3.14
N PHE A 231 -15.65 -23.24 -3.92
CA PHE A 231 -15.65 -23.36 -5.38
C PHE A 231 -14.28 -23.08 -6.01
N ASP A 232 -13.58 -22.05 -5.55
CA ASP A 232 -12.24 -21.71 -6.05
C ASP A 232 -11.19 -22.79 -5.71
N ASP A 233 -11.34 -23.46 -4.56
CA ASP A 233 -10.43 -24.53 -4.17
C ASP A 233 -10.56 -25.75 -5.08
N MET A 234 -11.78 -26.03 -5.57
CA MET A 234 -12.02 -27.14 -6.49
C MET A 234 -11.25 -26.96 -7.78
N LEU A 235 -11.23 -25.74 -8.31
CA LEU A 235 -10.47 -25.40 -9.52
C LEU A 235 -8.96 -25.47 -9.27
N SER A 236 -8.48 -24.84 -8.19
CA SER A 236 -7.05 -24.82 -7.85
C SER A 236 -6.47 -26.22 -7.60
N ARG A 237 -7.21 -27.12 -6.95
CA ARG A 237 -6.76 -28.49 -6.66
C ARG A 237 -6.70 -29.39 -7.89
N LEU A 238 -7.55 -29.14 -8.89
CA LEU A 238 -7.47 -29.85 -10.17
C LEU A 238 -6.28 -29.37 -10.99
N ASP A 239 -6.06 -28.06 -11.03
CA ASP A 239 -4.98 -27.45 -11.82
C ASP A 239 -3.59 -27.84 -11.30
N THR A 240 -3.38 -27.78 -9.98
CA THR A 240 -2.11 -28.17 -9.32
C THR A 240 -1.72 -29.64 -9.47
N ARG A 241 -2.60 -30.49 -10.01
CA ARG A 241 -2.36 -31.93 -10.22
C ARG A 241 -2.37 -32.34 -11.69
N ALA A 242 -2.84 -31.46 -12.57
CA ALA A 242 -2.74 -31.64 -14.01
C ALA A 242 -1.35 -31.25 -14.55
N ALA A 243 -0.54 -30.55 -13.75
CA ALA A 243 0.86 -30.21 -13.98
C ALA A 243 1.81 -31.21 -13.32
#